data_AF-A0A1W7CUD4-F1
#
_entry.id   AF-A0A1W7CUD4-F1
#
_cell.length_a   1.000
_cell.length_b   1.000
_cell.length_c   1.000
_cell.angle_alpha   90.00
_cell.angle_beta   90.00
_cell.angle_gamma   90.00
#
_symmetry.space_group_name_H-M   'P 1'
#
loop_
_entity.id
_entity.type
_entity.pdbx_description
1 polymer ?
#
loop_
_entity_poly.entity_id
_entity_poly.type
_entity_poly.pdbx_seq_one_letter_code
_entity_poly.pdbx_strand_id
1 'polypeptide(L)'
;MIVSFIVAAEIGFWLVLGAGLAVRYALRRPRLGGALLLCVPLIDVLLLTATALDLRRGAEPSGAHGLAALYLGFTVAYGHYLVRWADGHAAHRLAGGPRPRKPPRYGTARAVHEWRLWAMTLVAAAISLAVLQGMIWVVGDGERGDPLRAWQGTALRVLGIHGLIALSYSVWRKKAPEGEPAAGGFPEEGPGAAGGAPGERPGAVGRERESGRW
;
A
#
# COMPACT_ATOMS: atom_id res chain seq x y z
N MET A 1 -31.66 8.23 7.88
CA MET A 1 -31.30 6.82 7.61
C MET A 1 -29.88 6.66 7.09
N ILE A 2 -29.42 7.46 6.12
CA ILE A 2 -28.03 7.44 5.60
C ILE A 2 -26.97 7.67 6.69
N VAL A 3 -27.18 8.64 7.58
CA VAL A 3 -26.23 8.94 8.67
C VAL A 3 -26.01 7.72 9.57
N SER A 4 -27.08 6.99 9.91
CA SER A 4 -26.99 5.77 10.71
C SER A 4 -26.20 4.66 10.00
N PHE A 5 -26.36 4.55 8.67
CA PHE A 5 -25.61 3.59 7.86
C PHE A 5 -24.13 3.97 7.76
N ILE A 6 -23.82 5.25 7.53
CA ILE A 6 -22.44 5.77 7.52
C ILE A 6 -21.79 5.54 8.89
N VAL A 7 -22.47 5.87 9.98
CA VAL A 7 -21.93 5.66 11.34
C VAL A 7 -21.70 4.18 11.63
N ALA A 8 -22.62 3.29 11.24
CA ALA A 8 -22.42 1.85 11.40
C ALA A 8 -21.25 1.32 10.56
N ALA A 9 -21.10 1.82 9.32
CA ALA A 9 -19.99 1.49 8.44
C ALA A 9 -18.66 1.99 9.00
N GLU A 10 -18.62 3.21 9.53
CA GLU A 10 -17.44 3.82 10.17
C GLU A 10 -17.01 2.99 11.38
N ILE A 11 -17.96 2.62 12.25
CA ILE A 11 -17.68 1.76 13.41
C ILE A 11 -17.16 0.39 12.95
N GLY A 12 -17.83 -0.24 11.98
CA GLY A 12 -17.42 -1.54 11.45
C GLY A 12 -16.01 -1.49 10.83
N PHE A 13 -15.72 -0.44 10.07
CA PHE A 13 -14.41 -0.18 9.49
C PHE A 13 -13.33 -0.10 10.58
N TRP A 14 -13.52 0.73 11.60
CA TRP A 14 -12.53 0.89 12.68
C TRP A 14 -12.33 -0.38 13.49
N LEU A 15 -13.41 -1.14 13.74
CA LEU A 15 -13.33 -2.42 14.45
C LEU A 15 -12.54 -3.45 13.64
N VAL A 16 -12.82 -3.60 12.35
CA VAL A 16 -12.13 -4.55 11.47
C VAL A 16 -10.67 -4.15 11.25
N LEU A 17 -10.41 -2.87 10.99
CA LEU A 17 -9.07 -2.33 10.83
C LEU A 17 -8.23 -2.52 12.10
N GLY A 18 -8.78 -2.14 13.26
CA GLY A 18 -8.13 -2.29 14.55
C GLY A 18 -7.86 -3.75 14.90
N ALA A 19 -8.84 -4.63 14.70
CA ALA A 19 -8.67 -6.07 14.91
C ALA A 19 -7.63 -6.67 13.96
N GLY A 20 -7.65 -6.31 12.67
CA GLY A 20 -6.68 -6.77 11.70
C GLY A 20 -5.25 -6.38 12.06
N LEU A 21 -5.04 -5.12 12.46
CA LEU A 21 -3.75 -4.61 12.93
C LEU A 21 -3.29 -5.30 14.23
N ALA A 22 -4.19 -5.47 15.20
CA ALA A 22 -3.88 -6.13 16.47
C ALA A 22 -3.49 -7.60 16.25
N VAL A 23 -4.24 -8.33 15.43
CA VAL A 23 -3.92 -9.73 15.09
C VAL A 23 -2.60 -9.82 14.32
N ARG A 24 -2.36 -8.88 13.41
CA ARG A 24 -1.14 -8.86 12.60
C ARG A 24 0.11 -8.58 13.43
N TYR A 25 0.09 -7.55 14.28
CA TYR A 25 1.29 -7.04 14.95
C TYR A 25 1.41 -7.45 16.42
N ALA A 26 0.32 -7.44 17.19
CA ALA A 26 0.36 -7.82 18.60
C ALA A 26 0.38 -9.36 18.76
N LEU A 27 -0.49 -10.06 18.04
CA LEU A 27 -0.55 -11.54 18.06
C LEU A 27 0.43 -12.21 17.08
N ARG A 28 1.17 -11.42 16.27
CA ARG A 28 2.15 -11.91 15.28
C ARG A 28 1.58 -12.96 14.32
N ARG A 29 0.29 -12.84 13.96
CA ARG A 29 -0.41 -13.75 13.02
C ARG A 29 -0.70 -13.01 11.70
N PRO A 30 0.31 -12.82 10.83
CA PRO A 30 0.19 -11.96 9.66
C PRO A 30 -0.83 -12.44 8.63
N ARG A 31 -1.07 -13.75 8.53
CA ARG A 31 -2.09 -14.32 7.63
C ARG A 31 -3.51 -13.96 8.07
N LEU A 32 -3.82 -14.13 9.35
CA LEU A 32 -5.15 -13.82 9.91
C LEU A 32 -5.39 -12.30 9.93
N GLY A 33 -4.38 -11.53 10.34
CA GLY A 33 -4.45 -10.07 10.28
C GLY A 33 -4.60 -9.56 8.85
N GLY A 34 -3.93 -10.17 7.87
CA GLY A 34 -4.11 -9.87 6.45
C GLY A 34 -5.52 -10.16 5.94
N ALA A 35 -6.10 -11.30 6.33
CA ALA A 35 -7.48 -11.64 5.97
C ALA A 35 -8.49 -10.63 6.54
N LEU A 36 -8.31 -10.23 7.81
CA LEU A 36 -9.14 -9.18 8.43
C LEU A 36 -8.96 -7.82 7.74
N LEU A 37 -7.73 -7.45 7.38
CA LEU A 37 -7.48 -6.21 6.64
C LEU A 37 -8.09 -6.23 5.24
N LEU A 38 -8.28 -7.40 4.61
CA LEU A 38 -8.97 -7.52 3.32
C LEU A 38 -10.49 -7.29 3.45
N CYS A 39 -11.06 -7.50 4.63
CA CYS A 39 -12.46 -7.14 4.88
C CYS A 39 -12.68 -5.62 4.82
N VAL A 40 -11.65 -4.80 5.03
CA VAL A 40 -11.75 -3.33 4.95
C VAL A 40 -12.13 -2.85 3.54
N PRO A 41 -11.37 -3.13 2.47
CA PRO A 41 -11.77 -2.73 1.12
C PRO A 41 -13.07 -3.42 0.68
N LEU A 42 -13.41 -4.60 1.22
CA LEU A 42 -14.70 -5.22 0.97
C LEU A 42 -15.84 -4.36 1.55
N ILE A 43 -15.72 -3.89 2.78
CA ILE A 43 -16.67 -2.95 3.40
C ILE A 43 -16.77 -1.66 2.58
N ASP A 44 -15.66 -1.12 2.08
CA ASP A 44 -15.68 0.07 1.20
C ASP A 44 -16.48 -0.17 -0.08
N VAL A 45 -16.34 -1.34 -0.71
CA VAL A 45 -17.12 -1.72 -1.90
C VAL A 45 -18.60 -1.84 -1.57
N LEU A 46 -18.95 -2.45 -0.43
CA LEU A 46 -20.34 -2.54 0.05
C LEU A 46 -20.93 -1.15 0.31
N LEU A 47 -20.16 -0.26 0.94
CA LEU A 47 -20.55 1.12 1.21
C LEU A 47 -20.78 1.88 -0.11
N LEU A 48 -19.85 1.80 -1.05
CA LEU A 48 -20.00 2.40 -2.39
C LEU A 48 -21.20 1.86 -3.15
N THR A 49 -21.47 0.55 -3.05
CA THR A 49 -22.64 -0.08 -3.67
C THR A 49 -23.93 0.46 -3.04
N ALA A 50 -23.99 0.54 -1.71
CA ALA A 50 -25.13 1.08 -0.99
C ALA A 50 -25.36 2.55 -1.37
N THR A 51 -24.29 3.34 -1.46
CA THR A 51 -24.36 4.73 -1.91
C THR A 51 -24.82 4.85 -3.36
N ALA A 52 -24.32 4.01 -4.27
CA ALA A 52 -24.80 3.98 -5.65
C ALA A 52 -26.31 3.69 -5.72
N LEU A 53 -26.80 2.72 -4.95
CA LEU A 53 -28.23 2.42 -4.87
C LEU A 53 -29.05 3.58 -4.29
N ASP A 54 -28.50 4.32 -3.34
CA ASP A 54 -29.14 5.49 -2.75
C ASP A 54 -29.20 6.68 -3.72
N LEU A 55 -28.13 6.90 -4.50
CA LEU A 55 -28.13 7.90 -5.57
C LEU A 55 -29.20 7.58 -6.64
N ARG A 56 -29.46 6.30 -6.95
CA ARG A 56 -30.58 5.92 -7.83
C ARG A 56 -31.95 6.30 -7.27
N ARG A 57 -32.07 6.37 -5.94
CA ARG A 57 -33.32 6.74 -5.25
C ARG A 57 -33.50 8.26 -5.14
N GLY A 58 -32.58 9.04 -5.71
CA GLY A 58 -32.68 10.50 -5.79
C GLY A 58 -31.80 11.27 -4.81
N ALA A 59 -30.83 10.62 -4.16
CA ALA A 59 -29.82 11.34 -3.36
C ALA A 59 -28.88 12.17 -4.26
N GLU A 60 -28.47 13.34 -3.78
CA GLU A 60 -27.59 14.25 -4.52
C GLU A 60 -26.12 13.76 -4.53
N PRO A 61 -25.48 13.62 -5.69
CA PRO A 61 -24.07 13.24 -5.79
C PRO A 61 -23.15 14.33 -5.25
N SER A 62 -22.57 14.11 -4.07
CA SER A 62 -21.57 15.01 -3.51
C SER A 62 -20.15 14.69 -3.99
N GLY A 63 -19.25 15.68 -3.95
CA GLY A 63 -17.83 15.50 -4.25
C GLY A 63 -17.10 14.49 -3.34
N ALA A 64 -17.65 14.16 -2.17
CA ALA A 64 -17.11 13.15 -1.27
C ALA A 64 -17.10 11.75 -1.90
N HIS A 65 -18.10 11.45 -2.74
CA HIS A 65 -18.19 10.16 -3.43
C HIS A 65 -17.05 9.94 -4.41
N GLY A 66 -16.64 10.99 -5.12
CA GLY A 66 -15.50 10.89 -6.03
C GLY A 66 -14.20 10.71 -5.28
N LEU A 67 -14.00 11.42 -4.16
CA LEU A 67 -12.84 11.22 -3.30
C LEU A 67 -12.79 9.79 -2.73
N ALA A 68 -13.93 9.21 -2.34
CA ALA A 68 -14.01 7.84 -1.87
C ALA A 68 -13.60 6.82 -2.94
N ALA A 69 -14.01 7.03 -4.20
CA ALA A 69 -13.57 6.19 -5.31
C ALA A 69 -12.05 6.24 -5.55
N LEU A 70 -11.46 7.45 -5.48
CA LEU A 70 -10.00 7.62 -5.56
C LEU A 70 -9.27 6.95 -4.39
N TYR A 71 -9.81 7.09 -3.18
CA TYR A 71 -9.27 6.45 -1.98
C TYR A 71 -9.29 4.92 -2.11
N LEU A 72 -10.40 4.34 -2.58
CA LEU A 72 -10.50 2.90 -2.82
C LEU A 72 -9.45 2.44 -3.84
N GLY A 73 -9.34 3.13 -4.98
CA GLY A 73 -8.34 2.80 -6.00
C GLY A 73 -6.91 2.85 -5.45
N PHE A 74 -6.59 3.87 -4.66
CA PHE A 74 -5.30 3.97 -3.97
C PHE A 74 -5.08 2.81 -3.00
N THR A 75 -6.05 2.50 -2.15
CA THR A 75 -5.97 1.43 -1.15
C THR A 75 -5.76 0.06 -1.80
N VAL A 76 -6.44 -0.23 -2.92
CA VAL A 76 -6.27 -1.51 -3.62
C VAL A 76 -4.91 -1.59 -4.31
N ALA A 77 -4.46 -0.52 -4.98
CA ALA A 77 -3.20 -0.53 -5.71
C ALA A 77 -1.95 -0.49 -4.81
N TYR A 78 -1.98 0.33 -3.76
CA TYR A 78 -0.85 0.54 -2.84
C TYR A 78 -0.93 -0.31 -1.57
N GLY A 79 -2.07 -0.95 -1.29
CA GLY A 79 -2.31 -1.64 -0.02
C GLY A 79 -1.24 -2.69 0.30
N HIS A 80 -0.92 -3.56 -0.65
CA HIS A 80 0.13 -4.59 -0.44
C HIS A 80 1.51 -3.98 -0.19
N TYR A 81 1.85 -2.91 -0.91
CA TYR A 81 3.10 -2.19 -0.73
C TYR A 81 3.18 -1.55 0.67
N LEU A 82 2.12 -0.87 1.10
CA LEU A 82 2.04 -0.23 2.42
C LEU A 82 2.07 -1.25 3.55
N VAL A 83 1.38 -2.38 3.38
CA VAL A 83 1.40 -3.48 4.36
C VAL A 83 2.81 -4.07 4.50
N ARG A 84 3.51 -4.34 3.40
CA ARG A 84 4.91 -4.82 3.45
C ARG A 84 5.84 -3.81 4.11
N TRP A 85 5.67 -2.54 3.79
CA TRP A 85 6.43 -1.47 4.40
C TRP A 85 6.18 -1.39 5.92
N ALA A 86 4.92 -1.49 6.34
CA ALA A 86 4.54 -1.51 7.75
C ALA A 86 5.04 -2.75 8.48
N ASP A 87 4.97 -3.94 7.85
CA ASP A 87 5.53 -5.18 8.38
C ASP A 87 7.03 -5.06 8.64
N GLY A 88 7.79 -4.45 7.72
CA GLY A 88 9.22 -4.22 7.90
C GLY A 88 9.52 -3.28 9.08
N HIS A 89 8.71 -2.24 9.26
CA HIS A 89 8.84 -1.33 10.41
C HIS A 89 8.46 -2.01 11.72
N ALA A 90 7.40 -2.82 11.72
CA ALA A 90 6.99 -3.62 12.87
C ALA A 90 8.07 -4.64 13.24
N ALA A 91 8.65 -5.33 12.25
CA ALA A 91 9.75 -6.26 12.48
C ALA A 91 10.97 -5.55 13.10
N HIS A 92 11.33 -4.36 12.62
CA HIS A 92 12.43 -3.58 13.18
C HIS A 92 12.14 -3.11 14.62
N ARG A 93 10.96 -2.51 14.85
CA ARG A 93 10.62 -1.88 16.14
C ARG A 93 10.18 -2.85 17.23
N LEU A 94 9.47 -3.91 16.87
CA LEU A 94 8.82 -4.82 17.83
C LEU A 94 9.50 -6.19 17.91
N ALA A 95 10.34 -6.55 16.92
CA ALA A 95 10.99 -7.86 16.87
C ALA A 95 12.51 -7.78 16.68
N GLY A 96 13.11 -6.59 16.77
CA GLY A 96 14.57 -6.40 16.66
C GLY A 96 15.14 -6.72 15.26
N GLY A 97 14.28 -6.77 14.24
CA GLY A 97 14.68 -7.05 12.87
C GLY A 97 15.57 -5.95 12.26
N PRO A 98 16.22 -6.22 11.11
CA PRO A 98 17.05 -5.24 10.43
C PRO A 98 16.25 -4.02 10.00
N ARG A 99 16.91 -2.85 9.88
CA ARG A 99 16.27 -1.61 9.44
C ARG A 99 15.64 -1.78 8.05
N PRO A 100 14.41 -1.27 7.81
CA PRO A 100 13.79 -1.30 6.50
C PRO A 100 14.71 -0.69 5.44
N ARG A 101 14.87 -1.38 4.30
CA ARG A 101 15.70 -0.88 3.19
C ARG A 101 15.14 0.44 2.67
N LYS A 102 16.01 1.44 2.52
CA LYS A 102 15.65 2.74 1.94
C LYS A 102 15.47 2.60 0.42
N PRO A 103 14.52 3.33 -0.20
CA PRO A 103 14.33 3.30 -1.64
C PRO A 103 15.61 3.71 -2.38
N PRO A 104 15.85 3.16 -3.59
CA PRO A 104 17.03 3.47 -4.39
C PRO A 104 17.05 4.97 -4.71
N ARG A 105 18.23 5.57 -4.63
CA ARG A 105 18.42 7.03 -4.74
C ARG A 105 18.97 7.47 -6.09
N TYR A 106 19.63 6.59 -6.83
CA TYR A 106 20.40 6.97 -8.02
C TYR A 106 20.26 5.97 -9.17
N GLY A 107 20.64 6.43 -10.37
CA GLY A 107 20.82 5.58 -11.56
C GLY A 107 19.57 4.86 -12.06
N THR A 108 19.80 3.75 -12.75
CA THR A 108 18.75 2.91 -13.36
C THR A 108 17.81 2.31 -12.32
N ALA A 109 18.31 1.97 -11.13
CA ALA A 109 17.51 1.45 -10.03
C ALA A 109 16.45 2.45 -9.54
N ARG A 110 16.78 3.76 -9.51
CA ARG A 110 15.81 4.82 -9.21
C ARG A 110 14.73 4.90 -10.28
N ALA A 111 15.12 4.94 -11.55
CA ALA A 111 14.16 5.02 -12.65
C ALA A 111 13.19 3.82 -12.68
N VAL A 112 13.69 2.60 -12.48
CA VAL A 112 12.83 1.39 -12.39
C VAL A 112 11.88 1.47 -11.19
N HIS A 113 12.35 1.99 -10.04
CA HIS A 113 11.51 2.17 -8.86
C HIS A 113 10.37 3.17 -9.12
N GLU A 114 10.66 4.30 -9.77
CA GLU A 114 9.65 5.30 -10.14
C GLU A 114 8.64 4.74 -11.16
N TRP A 115 9.09 3.96 -12.15
CA TRP A 115 8.19 3.30 -13.09
C TRP A 115 7.27 2.27 -12.42
N ARG A 116 7.78 1.53 -11.43
CA ARG A 116 6.94 0.63 -10.61
C ARG A 116 5.92 1.40 -9.77
N LEU A 117 6.32 2.54 -9.18
CA LEU A 117 5.39 3.43 -8.46
C LEU A 117 4.31 3.99 -9.39
N TRP A 118 4.70 4.39 -10.59
CA TRP A 118 3.77 4.87 -11.61
C TRP A 118 2.81 3.78 -12.09
N ALA A 119 3.28 2.55 -12.29
CA ALA A 119 2.43 1.42 -12.63
C ALA A 119 1.36 1.15 -11.54
N MET A 120 1.70 1.31 -10.26
CA MET A 120 0.69 1.25 -9.19
C MET A 120 -0.29 2.43 -9.25
N THR A 121 0.17 3.64 -9.59
CA THR A 121 -0.74 4.78 -9.83
C THR A 121 -1.68 4.52 -11.00
N LEU A 122 -1.20 3.86 -12.06
CA LEU A 122 -2.01 3.47 -13.21
C LEU A 122 -3.12 2.50 -12.77
N VAL A 123 -2.80 1.49 -11.97
CA VAL A 123 -3.79 0.56 -11.41
C VAL A 123 -4.79 1.31 -10.51
N ALA A 124 -4.30 2.19 -9.64
CA ALA A 124 -5.16 3.00 -8.77
C ALA A 124 -6.14 3.86 -9.58
N ALA A 125 -5.64 4.53 -10.62
CA ALA A 125 -6.44 5.35 -11.51
C ALA A 125 -7.46 4.50 -12.27
N ALA A 126 -7.06 3.35 -12.81
CA ALA A 126 -7.96 2.44 -13.53
C ALA A 126 -9.13 1.96 -12.65
N ILE A 127 -8.86 1.55 -11.42
CA ILE A 127 -9.90 1.13 -10.46
C ILE A 127 -10.81 2.32 -10.12
N SER A 128 -10.24 3.48 -9.83
CA SER A 128 -11.01 4.69 -9.51
C SER A 128 -11.94 5.08 -10.67
N LEU A 129 -11.43 5.06 -11.90
CA LEU A 129 -12.20 5.36 -13.10
C LEU A 129 -13.32 4.35 -13.32
N ALA A 130 -13.07 3.05 -13.12
CA ALA A 130 -14.08 2.01 -13.24
C ALA A 130 -15.22 2.21 -12.22
N VAL A 131 -14.89 2.50 -10.97
CA VAL A 131 -15.88 2.78 -9.91
C VAL A 131 -16.68 4.05 -10.24
N LEU A 132 -16.00 5.15 -10.56
CA LEU A 132 -16.65 6.40 -10.95
C LEU A 132 -17.57 6.22 -12.16
N GLN A 133 -17.12 5.45 -13.16
CA GLN A 133 -17.91 5.18 -14.35
C GLN A 133 -19.16 4.34 -14.04
N GLY A 134 -19.04 3.34 -13.15
CA GLY A 134 -20.18 2.58 -12.64
C GLY A 134 -21.20 3.48 -11.92
N MET A 135 -20.73 4.42 -11.10
CA MET A 135 -21.61 5.39 -10.44
C MET A 135 -22.30 6.34 -11.44
N ILE A 136 -21.61 6.77 -12.50
CA ILE A 136 -22.21 7.59 -13.56
C ILE A 136 -23.33 6.80 -14.27
N TRP A 137 -23.12 5.53 -14.62
CA TRP A 137 -24.17 4.70 -15.24
C TRP A 137 -25.40 4.52 -14.35
N VAL A 138 -25.18 4.47 -13.04
CA VAL A 138 -26.22 4.34 -12.02
C VAL A 138 -27.04 5.63 -11.89
N VAL A 139 -26.41 6.80 -11.94
CA VAL A 139 -27.05 8.12 -11.76
C VAL A 139 -27.66 8.67 -13.06
N GLY A 140 -27.12 8.29 -14.22
CA GLY A 140 -27.55 8.72 -15.55
C GLY A 140 -26.79 9.94 -16.09
N ASP A 141 -26.79 10.10 -17.42
CA ASP A 141 -26.00 11.10 -18.17
C ASP A 141 -26.57 12.54 -18.13
N GLY A 142 -26.91 13.04 -16.94
CA GLY A 142 -27.33 14.44 -16.71
C GLY A 142 -26.35 15.23 -15.84
N GLU A 143 -26.70 16.47 -15.46
CA GLU A 143 -25.87 17.37 -14.61
C GLU A 143 -25.40 16.72 -13.29
N ARG A 144 -26.15 15.73 -12.80
CA ARG A 144 -25.80 14.92 -11.62
C ARG A 144 -24.52 14.10 -11.79
N GLY A 145 -24.09 13.80 -13.02
CA GLY A 145 -22.86 13.08 -13.32
C GLY A 145 -21.59 13.96 -13.33
N ASP A 146 -21.74 15.28 -13.42
CA ASP A 146 -20.61 16.20 -13.64
C ASP A 146 -19.56 16.18 -12.51
N PRO A 147 -19.95 16.13 -11.21
CA PRO A 147 -18.97 16.00 -10.13
C PRO A 147 -18.13 14.72 -10.27
N LEU A 148 -18.72 13.61 -10.69
CA LEU A 148 -18.03 12.33 -10.86
C LEU A 148 -17.06 12.37 -12.05
N ARG A 149 -17.46 13.01 -13.16
CA ARG A 149 -16.59 13.23 -14.33
C ARG A 149 -15.42 14.14 -14.00
N ALA A 150 -15.63 15.18 -13.18
CA ALA A 150 -14.55 16.04 -12.72
C ALA A 150 -13.49 15.24 -11.94
N TRP A 151 -13.91 14.29 -11.10
CA TRP A 151 -13.00 13.38 -10.40
C TRP A 151 -12.29 12.39 -11.33
N GLN A 152 -12.94 11.92 -12.41
CA GLN A 152 -12.26 11.14 -13.45
C GLN A 152 -11.11 11.95 -14.08
N GLY A 153 -11.37 13.23 -14.41
CA GLY A 153 -10.36 14.16 -14.90
C GLY A 153 -9.21 14.37 -13.91
N THR A 154 -9.51 14.50 -12.62
CA THR A 154 -8.49 14.60 -11.56
C THR A 154 -7.63 13.34 -11.47
N ALA A 155 -8.22 12.14 -11.51
CA ALA A 155 -7.46 10.88 -11.50
C ALA A 155 -6.49 10.78 -12.70
N LEU A 156 -6.95 11.16 -13.89
CA LEU A 156 -6.11 11.21 -15.09
C LEU A 156 -4.99 12.25 -15.00
N ARG A 157 -5.26 13.44 -14.45
CA ARG A 157 -4.24 14.47 -14.22
C ARG A 157 -3.16 13.98 -13.26
N VAL A 158 -3.54 13.35 -12.15
CA VAL A 158 -2.58 12.78 -11.18
C VAL A 158 -1.72 11.71 -11.84
N LEU A 159 -2.33 10.80 -12.62
CA LEU A 159 -1.61 9.77 -13.37
C LEU A 159 -0.62 10.38 -14.38
N GLY A 160 -1.06 11.41 -15.11
CA GLY A 160 -0.23 12.12 -16.08
C GLY A 160 0.96 12.83 -15.42
N ILE A 161 0.71 13.60 -14.36
CA ILE A 161 1.75 14.30 -13.59
C ILE A 161 2.78 13.30 -13.04
N HIS A 162 2.33 12.21 -12.43
CA HIS A 162 3.24 11.19 -11.93
C HIS A 162 4.03 10.53 -13.07
N GLY A 163 3.41 10.34 -14.23
CA GLY A 163 4.08 9.86 -15.43
C GLY A 163 5.19 10.80 -15.89
N LEU A 164 4.94 12.12 -15.88
CA LEU A 164 5.96 13.12 -16.20
C LEU A 164 7.13 13.09 -15.18
N ILE A 165 6.84 12.89 -13.90
CA ILE A 165 7.87 12.75 -12.86
C ILE A 165 8.71 11.49 -13.12
N ALA A 166 8.08 10.33 -13.35
CA ALA A 166 8.78 9.09 -13.65
C ALA A 166 9.62 9.20 -14.94
N LEU A 167 9.09 9.86 -15.96
CA LEU A 167 9.79 10.16 -17.20
C LEU A 167 11.00 11.07 -16.97
N SER A 168 10.86 12.11 -16.14
CA SER A 168 11.95 13.01 -15.77
C SER A 168 13.13 12.26 -15.14
N TYR A 169 12.88 11.31 -14.22
CA TYR A 169 13.93 10.46 -13.64
C TYR A 169 14.53 9.46 -14.64
N SER A 170 13.82 9.13 -15.72
CA SER A 170 14.34 8.28 -16.81
C SER A 170 15.26 9.05 -17.76
N VAL A 171 14.91 10.31 -18.07
CA VAL A 171 15.65 11.20 -18.97
C VAL A 171 16.85 11.84 -18.27
N TRP A 172 16.66 12.39 -17.06
CA TRP A 172 17.73 12.97 -16.23
C TRP A 172 18.19 11.99 -15.15
N ARG A 173 18.98 10.99 -15.56
CA ARG A 173 19.56 10.01 -14.64
C ARG A 173 20.65 10.64 -13.78
N LYS A 174 20.34 10.96 -12.52
CA LYS A 174 21.35 11.38 -11.53
C LYS A 174 22.36 10.24 -11.28
N LYS A 175 23.65 10.52 -11.47
CA LYS A 175 24.77 9.64 -11.08
C LYS A 175 24.95 9.68 -9.57
N ALA A 176 25.30 8.54 -8.97
CA ALA A 176 25.66 8.49 -7.56
C ALA A 176 26.99 9.22 -7.32
N PRO A 177 27.17 9.92 -6.19
CA PRO A 177 28.49 10.34 -5.72
C PRO A 177 29.38 9.10 -5.53
N GLU A 178 30.67 9.19 -5.83
CA GLU A 178 31.61 8.10 -5.59
C GLU A 178 31.62 7.73 -4.10
N GLY A 179 31.29 6.48 -3.77
CA GLY A 179 31.37 5.93 -2.42
C GLY A 179 30.06 5.66 -1.68
N GLU A 180 28.88 6.01 -2.22
CA GLU A 180 27.61 5.73 -1.51
C GLU A 180 27.05 4.34 -1.88
N PRO A 181 26.87 3.42 -0.90
CA PRO A 181 26.39 2.06 -1.20
C PRO A 181 24.98 2.08 -1.79
N ALA A 182 24.76 1.25 -2.82
CA ALA A 182 23.51 1.16 -3.55
C ALA A 182 22.35 0.74 -2.62
N ALA A 183 21.45 1.70 -2.33
CA ALA A 183 20.23 1.43 -1.59
C ALA A 183 19.29 0.50 -2.39
N GLY A 184 18.76 -0.54 -1.73
CA GLY A 184 17.98 -1.61 -2.35
C GLY A 184 16.57 -1.18 -2.81
N GLY A 185 16.11 -1.79 -3.90
CA GLY A 185 14.79 -1.60 -4.51
C GLY A 185 13.60 -2.03 -3.64
N PHE A 186 12.42 -2.16 -4.25
CA PHE A 186 11.18 -2.63 -3.62
C PHE A 186 11.41 -3.83 -2.68
N PRO A 187 10.58 -4.02 -1.64
CA PRO A 187 10.60 -5.25 -0.85
C PRO A 187 10.34 -6.44 -1.79
N GLU A 188 11.40 -7.09 -2.25
CA GLU A 188 11.30 -8.26 -3.12
C GLU A 188 10.80 -9.45 -2.32
N GLU A 189 10.06 -10.31 -3.00
CA GLU A 189 9.71 -11.63 -2.50
C GLU A 189 10.99 -12.47 -2.41
N GLY A 190 11.56 -12.54 -1.22
CA GLY A 190 12.47 -13.62 -0.88
C GLY A 190 11.68 -14.94 -0.86
N PRO A 191 12.15 -16.01 -1.52
CA PRO A 191 11.54 -17.32 -1.38
C PRO A 191 11.55 -17.70 0.09
N GLY A 192 10.45 -18.35 0.53
CA GLY A 192 10.11 -18.53 1.93
C GLY A 192 11.28 -18.95 2.81
N ALA A 193 11.40 -18.30 3.97
CA ALA A 193 12.12 -18.83 5.11
C ALA A 193 11.37 -20.09 5.62
N ALA A 194 11.46 -21.17 4.85
CA ALA A 194 11.15 -22.52 5.29
C ALA A 194 12.42 -23.10 5.93
N GLY A 195 12.29 -23.51 7.19
CA GLY A 195 13.09 -24.56 7.83
C GLY A 195 14.61 -24.37 7.84
N GLY A 196 15.13 -23.72 8.86
CA GLY A 196 16.54 -23.86 9.27
C GLY A 196 16.61 -24.19 10.76
N ALA A 197 16.67 -25.47 11.08
CA ALA A 197 16.97 -25.94 12.43
C ALA A 197 18.40 -25.53 12.82
N PRO A 198 18.69 -25.08 14.06
CA PRO A 198 20.05 -24.83 14.48
C PRO A 198 20.70 -26.13 14.96
N GLY A 199 21.30 -26.87 14.03
CA GLY A 199 22.25 -27.93 14.32
C GLY A 199 23.69 -27.37 14.33
N GLU A 200 24.39 -27.67 15.43
CA GLU A 200 25.84 -27.73 15.59
C GLU A 200 26.65 -26.41 15.54
N ARG A 201 27.14 -26.03 16.74
CA ARG A 201 28.25 -25.08 16.92
C ARG A 201 29.57 -25.86 16.80
N PRO A 202 30.51 -25.48 15.92
CA PRO A 202 31.86 -26.03 15.95
C PRO A 202 32.61 -25.52 17.19
N GLY A 203 33.23 -26.45 17.92
CA GLY A 203 33.95 -26.21 19.16
C GLY A 203 35.09 -25.21 19.02
N ALA A 204 35.15 -24.28 19.98
CA ALA A 204 36.30 -23.41 20.18
C ALA A 204 37.46 -24.24 20.74
N VAL A 205 38.48 -24.42 19.90
CA VAL A 205 39.79 -24.96 20.25
C VAL A 205 40.41 -24.14 21.38
N GLY A 206 40.93 -24.85 22.37
CA GLY A 206 41.51 -24.32 23.60
C GLY A 206 42.70 -23.40 23.34
N ARG A 207 42.77 -22.34 24.15
CA ARG A 207 43.96 -21.50 24.34
C ARG A 207 44.46 -21.71 25.76
N GLU A 208 45.25 -22.76 25.97
CA GLU A 208 46.19 -22.78 27.09
C GLU A 208 47.35 -21.86 26.70
N ARG A 209 47.48 -20.73 27.40
CA ARG A 209 48.71 -19.95 27.42
C ARG A 209 49.53 -20.45 28.59
N GLU A 210 50.58 -21.20 28.26
CA GLU A 210 51.62 -21.60 29.20
C GLU A 210 52.22 -20.39 29.91
N SER A 211 52.46 -20.63 31.19
CA SER A 211 53.16 -19.80 32.13
C SER A 211 54.68 -19.85 31.90
N GLY A 212 55.29 -18.66 31.87
CA GLY A 212 56.62 -18.32 32.37
C GLY A 212 57.84 -19.17 32.01
N ARG A 213 58.88 -18.51 31.47
CA ARG A 213 60.19 -18.37 32.14
C ARG A 213 61.24 -17.65 31.27
N TRP A 214 61.96 -16.75 31.94
CA TRP A 214 63.29 -16.15 31.68
C TRP A 214 63.51 -15.39 30.37
#